data_AF-A0A5C8JFB4-F1
#
_entry.id   AF-A0A5C8JFB4-F1
#
_cell.length_a   1.000
_cell.length_b   1.000
_cell.length_c   1.000
_cell.angle_alpha   90.00
_cell.angle_beta   90.00
_cell.angle_gamma   90.00
#
_symmetry.space_group_name_H-M   'P 1'
#
loop_
_entity.id
_entity.type
_entity.pdbx_description
1 polymer ?
#
loop_
_entity_poly.entity_id
_entity_poly.type
_entity_poly.pdbx_seq_one_letter_code
_entity_poly.pdbx_strand_id
1 'polypeptide(L)'
;MKTFEEELKRPVVRVENSSIKPYFGKAVEFYSDKVKEYHNAFSEMNKYIDSLEEQLDYYKKDKRFEVMADEILKLKSKNKLLPVVPQFVADWFENNKDNREYEIYNINADISEIYRGKISGVNRKLNEIQKWFDNPKNKPIETIIKMQDGYTVEKEKKFWLKNKVTGGYLYKFNSGGFIETDVTTYNNRIYKKQCLFTQQEIDNMETGSYEQIEVEE
;
A
#
# COMPACT_ATOMS: atom_id res chain seq x y z
N MET A 1 -26.67 -5.60 -41.41
CA MET A 1 -26.80 -4.17 -41.74
C MET A 1 -26.33 -4.01 -43.17
N LYS A 2 -27.15 -3.44 -44.07
CA LYS A 2 -26.73 -3.25 -45.47
C LYS A 2 -25.67 -2.14 -45.52
N THR A 3 -24.77 -2.19 -46.49
CA THR A 3 -23.76 -1.12 -46.65
C THR A 3 -24.42 0.15 -47.21
N PHE A 4 -23.85 1.33 -46.95
CA PHE A 4 -24.34 2.60 -47.49
C PHE A 4 -24.51 2.57 -49.02
N GLU A 5 -23.57 1.90 -49.70
CA GLU A 5 -23.62 1.68 -51.14
C GLU A 5 -24.78 0.75 -51.56
N GLU A 6 -25.13 -0.24 -50.75
CA GLU A 6 -26.27 -1.13 -51.01
C GLU A 6 -27.62 -0.44 -50.83
N GLU A 7 -27.73 0.53 -49.91
CA GLU A 7 -28.96 1.30 -49.68
C GLU A 7 -29.20 2.40 -50.73
N LEU A 8 -28.12 2.93 -51.32
CA LEU A 8 -28.17 3.95 -52.38
C LEU A 8 -28.24 3.38 -53.80
N LYS A 9 -28.14 2.04 -53.95
CA LYS A 9 -28.32 1.38 -55.25
C LYS A 9 -29.71 1.70 -55.79
N ARG A 10 -29.74 2.26 -57.01
CA ARG A 10 -30.99 2.57 -57.69
C ARG A 10 -31.85 1.30 -57.79
N PRO A 11 -33.16 1.39 -57.51
CA PRO A 11 -34.05 0.26 -57.77
C PRO A 11 -33.98 -0.12 -59.25
N VAL A 12 -33.86 -1.41 -59.54
CA VAL A 12 -33.81 -1.90 -60.92
C VAL A 12 -35.20 -1.73 -61.54
N VAL A 13 -35.31 -0.88 -62.57
CA VAL A 13 -36.58 -0.68 -63.29
C VAL A 13 -36.39 -1.08 -64.76
N ARG A 14 -37.25 -1.96 -65.27
CA ARG A 14 -37.25 -2.36 -66.69
C ARG A 14 -37.89 -1.25 -67.52
N VAL A 15 -37.17 -0.75 -68.52
CA VAL A 15 -37.66 0.24 -69.48
C VAL A 15 -38.19 -0.52 -70.69
N GLU A 16 -39.51 -0.57 -70.86
CA GLU A 16 -40.11 -0.96 -72.15
C GLU A 16 -40.06 0.23 -73.12
N ASN A 17 -40.14 0.00 -74.45
CA ASN A 17 -39.96 0.93 -75.59
C ASN A 17 -40.87 2.21 -75.61
N SER A 18 -41.37 2.65 -74.46
CA SER A 18 -42.12 3.88 -74.20
C SER A 18 -41.25 4.95 -73.52
N SER A 19 -41.79 6.17 -73.40
CA SER A 19 -41.08 7.34 -72.88
C SER A 19 -40.39 7.11 -71.53
N ILE A 20 -39.13 7.54 -71.40
CA ILE A 20 -38.30 7.40 -70.20
C ILE A 20 -38.70 8.33 -69.03
N LYS A 21 -39.55 9.35 -69.27
CA LYS A 21 -39.91 10.39 -68.28
C LYS A 21 -40.46 9.85 -66.94
N PRO A 22 -41.36 8.85 -66.90
CA PRO A 22 -41.90 8.32 -65.63
C PRO A 22 -40.84 7.64 -64.77
N TYR A 23 -39.80 7.07 -65.38
CA TYR A 23 -38.69 6.40 -64.67
C TYR A 23 -37.77 7.41 -63.98
N PHE A 24 -37.52 8.56 -64.61
CA PHE A 24 -36.80 9.65 -63.98
C PHE A 24 -37.55 10.20 -62.76
N GLY A 25 -38.87 10.33 -62.84
CA GLY A 25 -39.71 10.73 -61.70
C GLY A 25 -39.51 9.83 -60.48
N LYS A 26 -39.62 8.50 -60.68
CA LYS A 26 -39.45 7.51 -59.59
C LYS A 26 -38.05 7.54 -58.97
N ALA A 27 -37.00 7.74 -59.78
CA ALA A 27 -35.64 7.84 -59.27
C ALA A 27 -35.44 9.13 -58.43
N VAL A 28 -36.01 10.26 -58.89
CA VAL A 28 -35.96 11.54 -58.16
C VAL A 28 -36.72 11.44 -56.83
N GLU A 29 -37.90 10.83 -56.83
CA GLU A 29 -38.68 10.58 -55.61
C GLU A 29 -37.90 9.72 -54.60
N PHE A 30 -37.35 8.58 -55.05
CA PHE A 30 -36.55 7.69 -54.20
C PHE A 30 -35.39 8.42 -53.52
N TYR A 31 -34.59 9.17 -54.28
CA TYR A 31 -33.45 9.89 -53.72
C TYR A 31 -33.89 11.06 -52.83
N SER A 32 -35.00 11.73 -53.16
CA SER A 32 -35.55 12.80 -52.32
C SER A 32 -36.00 12.28 -50.97
N ASP A 33 -36.63 11.11 -50.92
CA ASP A 33 -37.07 10.49 -49.67
C ASP A 33 -35.89 10.00 -48.84
N LYS A 34 -34.84 9.45 -49.48
CA LYS A 34 -33.59 9.10 -48.78
C LYS A 34 -32.88 10.32 -48.17
N VAL A 35 -32.82 11.43 -48.89
CA VAL A 35 -32.26 12.68 -48.34
C VAL A 35 -33.04 13.15 -47.11
N LYS A 36 -34.39 13.08 -47.14
CA LYS A 36 -35.23 13.41 -45.97
C LYS A 36 -34.98 12.46 -44.80
N GLU A 37 -34.87 11.16 -45.07
CA GLU A 37 -34.58 10.15 -44.04
C GLU A 37 -33.26 10.43 -43.33
N TYR A 38 -32.18 10.68 -44.10
CA TYR A 38 -30.88 11.03 -43.52
C TYR A 38 -30.89 12.37 -42.78
N HIS A 39 -31.61 13.37 -43.30
CA HIS A 39 -31.75 14.67 -42.64
C HIS A 39 -32.45 14.53 -41.28
N ASN A 40 -33.52 13.74 -41.22
CA ASN A 40 -34.22 13.46 -39.97
C ASN A 40 -33.33 12.70 -38.98
N ALA A 41 -32.61 11.66 -39.44
CA ALA A 41 -31.68 10.91 -38.59
C ALA A 41 -30.56 11.82 -38.03
N PHE A 42 -30.02 12.72 -38.85
CA PHE A 42 -29.01 13.69 -38.40
C PHE A 42 -29.59 14.69 -37.41
N SER A 43 -30.83 15.15 -37.61
CA SER A 43 -31.52 16.03 -36.66
C SER A 43 -31.72 15.37 -35.30
N GLU A 44 -32.14 14.11 -35.26
CA GLU A 44 -32.28 13.35 -34.00
C GLU A 44 -30.93 13.11 -33.31
N MET A 45 -29.88 12.83 -34.09
CA MET A 45 -28.53 12.69 -33.56
C MET A 45 -28.04 13.98 -32.90
N ASN A 46 -28.28 15.14 -33.53
CA ASN A 46 -27.89 16.44 -32.94
C ASN A 46 -28.65 16.73 -31.66
N LYS A 47 -29.97 16.47 -31.60
CA LYS A 47 -30.73 16.61 -30.35
C LYS A 47 -30.18 15.73 -29.23
N TYR A 48 -29.74 14.52 -29.56
CA TYR A 48 -29.10 13.64 -28.59
C TYR A 48 -27.74 14.19 -28.12
N ILE A 49 -26.92 14.71 -29.03
CA ILE A 49 -25.65 15.38 -28.70
C ILE A 49 -25.91 16.56 -27.75
N ASP A 50 -26.85 17.45 -28.09
CA ASP A 50 -27.22 18.59 -27.26
C ASP A 50 -27.63 18.15 -25.83
N SER A 51 -28.41 17.07 -25.73
CA SER A 51 -28.82 16.51 -24.43
C SER A 51 -27.65 15.98 -23.60
N LEU A 52 -26.64 15.38 -24.26
CA LEU A 52 -25.44 14.90 -23.58
C LEU A 52 -24.54 16.05 -23.14
N GLU A 53 -24.43 17.10 -23.95
CA GLU A 53 -23.68 18.31 -23.61
C GLU A 53 -24.27 19.01 -22.40
N GLU A 54 -25.61 19.11 -22.31
CA GLU A 54 -26.30 19.66 -21.14
C GLU A 54 -26.06 18.84 -19.87
N GLN A 55 -26.14 17.51 -19.97
CA GLN A 55 -25.82 16.63 -18.85
C GLN A 55 -24.36 16.80 -18.40
N LEU A 56 -23.43 16.88 -19.35
CA LEU A 56 -22.01 17.09 -19.07
C LEU A 56 -21.78 18.43 -18.34
N ASP A 57 -22.44 19.50 -18.78
CA ASP A 57 -22.36 20.82 -18.14
C ASP A 57 -22.92 20.78 -16.70
N TYR A 58 -24.05 20.10 -16.49
CA TYR A 58 -24.60 19.87 -15.14
C TYR A 58 -23.57 19.17 -14.24
N TYR A 59 -22.99 18.05 -14.68
CA TYR A 59 -22.02 17.30 -13.88
C TYR A 59 -20.72 18.07 -13.64
N LYS A 60 -20.27 18.87 -14.61
CA LYS A 60 -19.09 19.74 -14.45
C LYS A 60 -19.31 20.84 -13.41
N LYS A 61 -20.53 21.37 -13.30
CA LYS A 61 -20.89 22.40 -12.30
C LYS A 61 -21.22 21.80 -10.94
N ASP A 62 -21.50 20.50 -10.88
CA ASP A 62 -21.85 19.81 -9.66
C ASP A 62 -20.62 19.61 -8.75
N LYS A 63 -20.52 20.50 -7.75
CA LYS A 63 -19.45 20.49 -6.74
C LYS A 63 -19.38 19.20 -5.92
N ARG A 64 -20.39 18.34 -5.96
CA ARG A 64 -20.35 17.04 -5.26
C ARG A 64 -19.20 16.16 -5.77
N PHE A 65 -18.83 16.25 -7.05
CA PHE A 65 -17.68 15.51 -7.57
C PHE A 65 -16.35 16.04 -7.03
N GLU A 66 -16.22 17.36 -6.84
CA GLU A 66 -15.05 17.97 -6.22
C GLU A 66 -14.92 17.53 -4.76
N VAL A 67 -16.02 17.60 -3.99
CA VAL A 67 -16.06 17.15 -2.59
C VAL A 67 -15.71 15.67 -2.48
N MET A 68 -16.28 14.82 -3.36
CA MET A 68 -15.98 13.39 -3.38
C MET A 68 -14.51 13.13 -3.75
N ALA A 69 -13.94 13.87 -4.70
CA ALA A 69 -12.53 13.75 -5.05
C ALA A 69 -11.62 14.11 -3.85
N ASP A 70 -11.94 15.19 -3.13
CA ASP A 70 -11.22 15.61 -1.92
C ASP A 70 -11.33 14.57 -0.80
N GLU A 71 -12.51 13.99 -0.59
CA GLU A 71 -12.72 12.91 0.37
C GLU A 71 -11.91 11.66 0.02
N ILE A 72 -11.90 11.26 -1.25
CA ILE A 72 -11.07 10.15 -1.74
C ILE A 72 -9.59 10.45 -1.48
N LEU A 73 -9.14 11.70 -1.71
CA LEU A 73 -7.76 12.10 -1.48
C LEU A 73 -7.38 12.04 0.01
N LYS A 74 -8.27 12.52 0.88
CA LYS A 74 -8.13 12.40 2.35
C LYS A 74 -8.15 10.96 2.83
N LEU A 75 -8.98 10.10 2.25
CA LEU A 75 -9.02 8.68 2.59
C LEU A 75 -7.75 7.96 2.13
N LYS A 76 -7.22 8.30 0.96
CA LYS A 76 -5.93 7.77 0.47
C LYS A 76 -4.77 8.17 1.37
N SER A 77 -4.73 9.41 1.85
CA SER A 77 -3.69 9.83 2.79
C SER A 77 -3.84 9.15 4.16
N LYS A 78 -5.07 8.96 4.65
CA LYS A 78 -5.36 8.27 5.91
C LYS A 78 -5.11 6.76 5.86
N ASN A 79 -5.29 6.13 4.70
CA ASN A 79 -5.02 4.69 4.47
C ASN A 79 -3.57 4.41 4.06
N LYS A 80 -2.67 5.38 4.18
CA LYS A 80 -1.23 5.12 4.06
C LYS A 80 -0.84 4.18 5.19
N LEU A 81 -0.50 2.93 4.86
CA LEU A 81 -0.04 1.94 5.83
C LEU A 81 1.14 2.53 6.60
N LEU A 82 0.91 2.79 7.89
CA LEU A 82 1.95 3.27 8.78
C LEU A 82 3.07 2.21 8.85
N PRO A 83 4.35 2.60 8.81
CA PRO A 83 5.42 1.65 8.97
C PRO A 83 5.31 0.98 10.34
N VAL A 84 5.53 -0.34 10.37
CA VAL A 84 5.73 -1.10 11.59
C VAL A 84 7.24 -1.16 11.82
N VAL A 85 7.72 -0.68 12.97
CA VAL A 85 9.15 -0.62 13.28
C VAL A 85 9.48 -1.26 14.63
N PRO A 86 10.68 -1.83 14.81
CA PRO A 86 11.11 -2.31 16.13
C PRO A 86 11.16 -1.19 17.17
N GLN A 87 10.99 -1.54 18.45
CA GLN A 87 10.98 -0.58 19.56
C GLN A 87 12.26 0.28 19.61
N PHE A 88 13.44 -0.30 19.42
CA PHE A 88 14.70 0.46 19.44
C PHE A 88 14.80 1.51 18.31
N VAL A 89 14.10 1.29 17.18
CA VAL A 89 14.03 2.26 16.07
C VAL A 89 13.09 3.40 16.44
N ALA A 90 11.95 3.09 17.06
CA ALA A 90 11.02 4.09 17.59
C ALA A 90 11.70 4.96 18.66
N ASP A 91 12.40 4.35 19.61
CA ASP A 91 13.11 5.05 20.67
C ASP A 91 14.19 5.97 20.09
N TRP A 92 14.98 5.47 19.13
CA TRP A 92 15.94 6.30 18.41
C TRP A 92 15.25 7.45 17.66
N PHE A 93 14.13 7.21 17.00
CA PHE A 93 13.42 8.23 16.23
C PHE A 93 12.89 9.39 17.09
N GLU A 94 12.35 9.08 18.29
CA GLU A 94 11.87 10.10 19.23
C GLU A 94 13.02 10.83 19.93
N ASN A 95 14.08 10.11 20.34
CA ASN A 95 15.23 10.72 21.02
C ASN A 95 16.00 11.71 20.14
N ASN A 96 15.93 11.55 18.82
CA ASN A 96 16.64 12.41 17.86
C ASN A 96 15.74 13.43 17.17
N LYS A 97 14.50 13.62 17.64
CA LYS A 97 13.44 14.41 16.98
C LYS A 97 13.88 15.82 16.55
N ASP A 98 14.71 16.48 17.35
CA ASP A 98 15.16 17.87 17.12
C ASP A 98 16.33 17.98 16.13
N ASN A 99 17.03 16.89 15.80
CA ASN A 99 18.20 16.91 14.92
C ASN A 99 18.32 15.67 14.01
N ARG A 100 17.18 15.12 13.56
CA ARG A 100 17.13 13.84 12.82
C ARG A 100 18.02 13.81 11.57
N GLU A 101 18.11 14.90 10.83
CA GLU A 101 18.93 14.94 9.61
C GLU A 101 20.42 14.74 9.91
N TYR A 102 20.92 15.40 10.95
CA TYR A 102 22.30 15.26 11.41
C TYR A 102 22.56 13.85 11.96
N GLU A 103 21.62 13.29 12.71
CA GLU A 103 21.78 11.96 13.29
C GLU A 103 21.74 10.85 12.23
N ILE A 104 20.93 11.00 11.17
CA ILE A 104 20.98 10.13 9.99
C ILE A 104 22.35 10.23 9.30
N TYR A 105 22.90 11.43 9.16
CA TYR A 105 24.24 11.63 8.61
C TYR A 105 25.30 10.92 9.46
N ASN A 106 25.27 11.11 10.78
CA ASN A 106 26.21 10.49 11.72
C ASN A 106 26.16 8.97 11.67
N ILE A 107 24.97 8.36 11.62
CA ILE A 107 24.85 6.89 11.49
C ILE A 107 25.58 6.40 10.23
N ASN A 108 25.38 7.06 9.09
CA ASN A 108 26.03 6.68 7.84
C ASN A 108 27.56 6.90 7.89
N ALA A 109 28.00 8.00 8.49
CA ALA A 109 29.42 8.29 8.69
C ALA A 109 30.08 7.23 9.58
N ASP A 110 29.48 6.94 10.73
CA ASP A 110 29.93 5.92 11.69
C ASP A 110 30.05 4.54 11.03
N ILE A 111 29.00 4.09 10.32
CA ILE A 111 29.02 2.81 9.59
C ILE A 111 30.18 2.79 8.59
N SER A 112 30.39 3.88 7.84
CA SER A 112 31.47 4.00 6.87
C SER A 112 32.86 3.95 7.51
N GLU A 113 33.05 4.61 8.65
CA GLU A 113 34.32 4.60 9.39
C GLU A 113 34.62 3.24 10.01
N ILE A 114 33.60 2.55 10.53
CA ILE A 114 33.69 1.18 11.03
C ILE A 114 34.15 0.24 9.92
N TYR A 115 33.53 0.30 8.73
CA TYR A 115 33.94 -0.52 7.59
C TYR A 115 35.33 -0.19 7.04
N ARG A 116 35.77 1.05 7.17
CA ARG A 116 37.14 1.47 6.77
C ARG A 116 38.21 1.15 7.80
N GLY A 117 37.84 0.62 8.98
CA GLY A 117 38.78 0.37 10.08
C GLY A 117 39.44 1.63 10.63
N LYS A 118 38.84 2.81 10.37
CA LYS A 118 39.41 4.12 10.76
C LYS A 118 39.11 4.49 12.22
N ILE A 119 38.20 3.78 12.87
CA ILE A 119 38.07 3.78 14.32
C ILE A 119 39.17 2.86 14.88
N SER A 120 40.42 3.31 14.74
CA SER A 120 41.62 2.59 15.15
C SER A 120 41.74 2.59 16.68
N GLY A 121 41.24 1.54 17.31
CA GLY A 121 41.43 1.29 18.74
C GLY A 121 40.44 0.29 19.36
N VAL A 122 39.30 0.07 18.73
CA VAL A 122 38.29 -0.89 19.20
C VAL A 122 37.69 -1.57 17.97
N ASN A 123 37.62 -2.91 17.98
CA ASN A 123 36.74 -3.68 17.09
C ASN A 123 35.27 -3.33 17.39
N ARG A 124 34.87 -2.08 17.11
CA ARG A 124 33.54 -1.58 17.41
C ARG A 124 32.57 -2.24 16.44
N LYS A 125 31.78 -3.17 16.97
CA LYS A 125 30.65 -3.75 16.25
C LYS A 125 29.58 -2.67 16.09
N LEU A 126 28.84 -2.73 14.98
CA LEU A 126 27.64 -1.91 14.79
C LEU A 126 26.67 -2.10 15.96
N ASN A 127 26.12 -1.01 16.48
CA ASN A 127 25.02 -1.08 17.44
C ASN A 127 23.70 -1.45 16.74
N GLU A 128 22.60 -1.61 17.48
CA GLU A 128 21.32 -2.09 16.94
C GLU A 128 20.74 -1.18 15.86
N ILE A 129 20.73 0.13 16.10
CA ILE A 129 20.23 1.09 15.10
C ILE A 129 21.13 1.12 13.87
N GLN A 130 22.46 1.05 14.02
CA GLN A 130 23.39 1.01 12.90
C GLN A 130 23.23 -0.28 12.09
N LYS A 131 23.05 -1.45 12.74
CA LYS A 131 22.74 -2.72 12.03
C LYS A 131 21.41 -2.63 11.28
N TRP A 132 20.40 -2.02 11.90
CA TRP A 132 19.11 -1.82 11.25
C TRP A 132 19.22 -0.88 10.06
N PHE A 133 20.04 0.16 10.16
CA PHE A 133 20.30 1.14 9.09
C PHE A 133 21.20 0.58 7.97
N ASP A 134 22.10 -0.34 8.28
CA ASP A 134 22.96 -0.98 7.28
C ASP A 134 22.24 -2.07 6.47
N ASN A 135 21.05 -2.50 6.92
CA ASN A 135 20.27 -3.52 6.22
C ASN A 135 19.33 -2.90 5.16
N PRO A 136 19.58 -3.09 3.85
CA PRO A 136 18.78 -2.48 2.80
C PRO A 136 17.33 -3.00 2.77
N LYS A 137 17.04 -4.19 3.33
CA LYS A 137 15.66 -4.71 3.41
C LYS A 137 14.77 -3.84 4.29
N ASN A 138 15.35 -3.16 5.28
CA ASN A 138 14.62 -2.27 6.18
C ASN A 138 14.25 -0.93 5.53
N LYS A 139 14.86 -0.62 4.36
CA LYS A 139 14.72 0.67 3.66
C LYS A 139 14.79 1.85 4.64
N PRO A 140 15.86 1.96 5.44
CA PRO A 140 15.86 2.73 6.68
C PRO A 140 15.53 4.21 6.49
N ILE A 141 16.08 4.84 5.45
CA ILE A 141 15.79 6.25 5.13
C ILE A 141 14.31 6.43 4.74
N GLU A 142 13.78 5.58 3.87
CA GLU A 142 12.37 5.62 3.45
C GLU A 142 11.43 5.40 4.64
N THR A 143 11.77 4.44 5.51
CA THR A 143 11.01 4.11 6.71
C THR A 143 11.01 5.27 7.70
N ILE A 144 12.16 5.87 8.00
CA ILE A 144 12.27 7.03 8.90
C ILE A 144 11.48 8.23 8.37
N ILE A 145 11.50 8.49 7.06
CA ILE A 145 10.68 9.55 6.45
C ILE A 145 9.20 9.23 6.66
N LYS A 146 8.76 8.00 6.41
CA LYS A 146 7.36 7.58 6.62
C LYS A 146 6.93 7.67 8.08
N MET A 147 7.84 7.43 9.03
CA MET A 147 7.56 7.55 10.47
C MET A 147 7.15 8.98 10.89
N GLN A 148 7.49 10.02 10.10
CA GLN A 148 7.02 11.39 10.36
C GLN A 148 5.51 11.54 10.27
N ASP A 149 4.86 10.73 9.43
CA ASP A 149 3.39 10.67 9.29
C ASP A 149 2.73 9.80 10.39
N GLY A 150 3.54 9.25 11.31
CA GLY A 150 3.15 8.25 12.31
C GLY A 150 3.73 6.87 12.00
N TYR A 151 3.72 5.99 13.01
CA TYR A 151 4.19 4.61 12.90
C TYR A 151 3.55 3.74 13.98
N THR A 152 3.67 2.42 13.81
CA THR A 152 3.33 1.46 14.86
C THR A 152 4.59 0.72 15.28
N VAL A 153 4.68 0.35 16.55
CA VAL A 153 5.81 -0.43 17.03
C VAL A 153 5.49 -1.90 16.89
N GLU A 154 6.43 -2.66 16.35
CA GLU A 154 6.37 -4.12 16.31
C GLU A 154 6.29 -4.64 17.74
N LYS A 155 5.22 -5.35 18.06
CA LYS A 155 5.11 -6.05 19.33
C LYS A 155 6.16 -7.13 19.37
N GLU A 156 7.14 -6.95 20.25
CA GLU A 156 8.23 -7.89 20.39
C GLU A 156 7.69 -9.26 20.84
N LYS A 157 7.94 -10.30 20.04
CA LYS A 157 7.59 -11.67 20.39
C LYS A 157 8.29 -12.06 21.68
N LYS A 158 7.50 -12.50 22.66
CA LYS A 158 8.01 -13.04 23.92
C LYS A 158 7.85 -14.56 23.93
N PHE A 159 8.78 -15.22 24.60
CA PHE A 159 8.79 -16.67 24.75
C PHE A 159 8.91 -17.06 26.22
N TRP A 160 8.26 -18.17 26.56
CA TRP A 160 8.61 -18.96 27.72
C TRP A 160 9.74 -19.91 27.35
N LEU A 161 10.72 -20.05 28.25
CA LEU A 161 11.76 -21.07 28.14
C LEU A 161 11.45 -22.19 29.13
N LYS A 162 11.09 -23.37 28.63
CA LYS A 162 10.77 -24.54 29.47
C LYS A 162 11.85 -25.60 29.35
N ASN A 163 12.41 -26.05 30.46
CA ASN A 163 13.45 -27.07 30.45
C ASN A 163 12.85 -28.40 29.98
N LYS A 164 13.49 -29.05 29.02
CA LYS A 164 13.02 -30.31 28.41
C LYS A 164 13.07 -31.51 29.36
N VAL A 165 13.91 -31.46 30.40
CA VAL A 165 14.14 -32.54 31.37
C VAL A 165 13.32 -32.31 32.63
N THR A 166 13.42 -31.14 33.24
CA THR A 166 12.77 -30.85 34.52
C THR A 166 11.33 -30.37 34.34
N GLY A 167 10.98 -29.82 33.18
CA GLY A 167 9.68 -29.20 32.91
C GLY A 167 9.52 -27.80 33.53
N GLY A 168 10.52 -27.34 34.30
CA GLY A 168 10.53 -26.02 34.92
C GLY A 168 10.79 -24.90 33.90
N TYR A 169 10.32 -23.70 34.21
CA TYR A 169 10.51 -22.53 33.36
C TYR A 169 11.66 -21.67 33.84
N LEU A 170 12.42 -21.10 32.89
CA LEU A 170 13.47 -20.16 33.22
C LEU A 170 12.86 -18.85 33.75
N TYR A 171 13.45 -18.34 34.81
CA TYR A 171 13.06 -17.09 35.46
C TYR A 171 14.32 -16.22 35.63
N LYS A 172 14.21 -14.93 35.28
CA LYS A 172 15.30 -13.96 35.44
C LYS A 172 15.06 -13.02 36.62
N PHE A 173 16.03 -12.92 37.52
CA PHE A 173 16.04 -11.90 38.57
C PHE A 173 16.43 -10.54 38.01
N ASN A 174 15.90 -9.47 38.61
CA ASN A 174 16.32 -8.10 38.28
C ASN A 174 17.83 -7.86 38.55
N SER A 175 18.45 -8.67 39.41
CA SER A 175 19.89 -8.66 39.70
C SER A 175 20.74 -9.39 38.65
N GLY A 176 20.15 -9.97 37.59
CA GLY A 176 20.85 -10.60 36.48
C GLY A 176 21.09 -12.11 36.60
N GLY A 177 20.61 -12.76 37.67
CA GLY A 177 20.68 -14.23 37.83
C GLY A 177 19.46 -14.96 37.23
N PHE A 178 19.60 -16.27 37.02
CA PHE A 178 18.52 -17.13 36.52
C PHE A 178 18.27 -18.33 37.44
N ILE A 179 17.00 -18.73 37.57
CA ILE A 179 16.59 -20.00 38.23
C ILE A 179 15.50 -20.69 37.41
N GLU A 180 15.28 -21.97 37.68
CA GLU A 180 14.11 -22.70 37.20
C GLU A 180 12.97 -22.62 38.21
N THR A 181 11.74 -22.47 37.71
CA THR A 181 10.54 -22.40 38.55
C THR A 181 9.35 -23.07 37.87
N ASP A 182 8.46 -23.67 38.66
CA ASP A 182 7.20 -24.18 38.18
C ASP A 182 6.18 -23.04 38.11
N VAL A 183 5.78 -22.64 36.90
CA VAL A 183 4.86 -21.50 36.64
C VAL A 183 3.52 -21.63 37.39
N THR A 184 3.14 -22.84 37.80
CA THR A 184 1.90 -23.10 38.56
C THR A 184 1.95 -22.66 40.03
N THR A 185 3.12 -22.31 40.58
CA THR A 185 3.26 -22.04 42.02
C THR A 185 3.11 -20.55 42.39
N TYR A 186 3.12 -19.62 41.43
CA TYR A 186 2.96 -18.18 41.70
C TYR A 186 1.99 -17.51 40.71
N ASN A 187 0.71 -17.46 41.09
CA ASN A 187 -0.37 -16.71 40.44
C ASN A 187 -0.21 -15.17 40.55
N ASN A 188 1.01 -14.65 40.45
CA ASN A 188 1.29 -13.22 40.58
C ASN A 188 1.88 -12.67 39.27
N ARG A 189 1.23 -11.62 38.73
CA ARG A 189 1.56 -10.97 37.43
C ARG A 189 3.03 -10.56 37.28
N ILE A 190 3.71 -10.30 38.39
CA ILE A 190 5.13 -9.90 38.41
C ILE A 190 6.04 -11.05 37.95
N TYR A 191 5.83 -12.25 38.48
CA TYR A 191 6.63 -13.45 38.15
C TYR A 191 6.43 -13.88 36.69
N LYS A 192 5.20 -13.68 36.18
CA LYS A 192 4.87 -13.96 34.78
C LYS A 192 5.74 -13.13 33.82
N LYS A 193 6.06 -11.87 34.13
CA LYS A 193 6.91 -11.03 33.27
C LYS A 193 8.39 -11.42 33.28
N GLN A 194 8.89 -11.95 34.39
CA GLN A 194 10.30 -12.33 34.55
C GLN A 194 10.65 -13.68 33.91
N CYS A 195 9.65 -14.43 33.47
CA CYS A 195 9.80 -15.63 32.66
C CYS A 195 9.59 -15.38 31.16
N LEU A 196 9.39 -14.11 30.74
CA LEU A 196 9.29 -13.73 29.34
C LEU A 196 10.65 -13.30 28.82
N PHE A 197 11.05 -13.92 27.72
CA PHE A 197 12.32 -13.66 27.05
C PHE A 197 12.08 -13.22 25.61
N THR A 198 12.90 -12.31 25.12
CA THR A 198 12.95 -11.93 23.71
C THR A 198 13.82 -12.92 22.95
N GLN A 199 13.64 -13.05 21.63
CA GLN A 199 14.53 -13.90 20.84
C GLN A 199 16.00 -13.49 21.01
N GLN A 200 16.26 -12.18 21.06
CA GLN A 200 17.61 -11.65 21.26
C GLN A 200 18.19 -12.01 22.64
N GLU A 201 17.39 -11.99 23.71
CA GLU A 201 17.85 -12.45 25.03
C GLU A 201 18.23 -13.93 24.97
N ILE A 202 17.40 -14.76 24.30
CA ILE A 202 17.62 -16.20 24.15
C ILE A 202 18.89 -16.49 23.34
N ASP A 203 19.11 -15.76 22.24
CA ASP A 203 20.28 -15.93 21.36
C ASP A 203 21.60 -15.58 22.06
N ASN A 204 21.55 -14.76 23.11
CA ASN A 204 22.71 -14.41 23.94
C ASN A 204 22.90 -15.35 25.14
N MET A 205 22.11 -16.42 25.25
CA MET A 205 22.13 -17.37 26.36
C MET A 205 22.37 -18.81 25.85
N GLU A 206 23.03 -19.64 26.64
CA GLU A 206 23.11 -21.08 26.37
C GLU A 206 21.82 -21.79 26.79
N THR A 207 20.83 -21.81 25.91
CA THR A 207 19.46 -22.30 26.22
C THR A 207 19.12 -23.64 25.56
N GLY A 208 20.11 -24.44 25.14
CA GLY A 208 19.88 -25.69 24.40
C GLY A 208 19.01 -26.73 25.12
N SER A 209 19.01 -26.72 26.46
CA SER A 209 18.17 -27.55 27.32
C SER A 209 16.71 -27.08 27.42
N TYR A 210 16.38 -25.90 26.89
CA TYR A 210 15.04 -25.32 26.95
C TYR A 210 14.31 -25.43 25.61
N GLU A 211 13.00 -25.67 25.65
CA GLU A 211 12.06 -25.45 24.56
C GLU A 211 11.53 -24.01 24.62
N GLN A 212 11.36 -23.38 23.46
CA GLN A 212 10.79 -22.03 23.32
C GLN A 212 9.30 -22.15 23.05
N ILE A 213 8.47 -21.48 23.86
CA ILE A 213 7.01 -21.45 23.70
C ILE A 213 6.60 -20.00 23.49
N GLU A 214 6.15 -19.64 22.28
CA GLU A 214 5.70 -18.29 21.94
C GLU A 214 4.48 -17.90 22.78
N VAL A 215 4.46 -16.66 23.25
CA VAL A 215 3.33 -16.11 24.01
C VAL A 215 2.38 -15.41 23.05
N GLU A 216 1.18 -15.94 22.91
CA GLU A 216 0.08 -15.23 22.23
C GLU A 216 -0.44 -14.12 23.16
N GLU A 217 -0.40 -12.87 22.70
CA GLU A 217 -0.99 -11.70 23.38
C GLU A 217 -2.47 -11.51 23.09
#